data_AF-A0A839VQU1-F1
#
_entry.id   AF-A0A839VQU1-F1
#
_cell.length_a   1.000
_cell.length_b   1.000
_cell.length_c   1.000
_cell.angle_alpha   90.00
_cell.angle_beta   90.00
_cell.angle_gamma   90.00
#
_symmetry.space_group_name_H-M   'P 1'
#
loop_
_entity.id
_entity.type
_entity.pdbx_description
1 polymer ?
#
loop_
_entity_poly.entity_id
_entity_poly.type
_entity_poly.pdbx_seq_one_letter_code
_entity_poly.pdbx_strand_id
1 'polypeptide(L)'
;MPSTITSDQKTIPPHHEDFRWIHGPGREEKFADFIELTRDVSAGITSCMHIIYARDLANEMNQDNDPEQEVAPSIGKSDSANLFRLSLAAATMLRDVSEEHIACLNKYWDE
;
A
#
# COMPACT_ATOMS: atom_id res chain seq x y z
N MET A 1 29.83 -46.76 19.33
CA MET A 1 29.24 -45.93 18.26
C MET A 1 27.76 -45.75 18.57
N PRO A 2 27.31 -44.61 19.14
CA PRO A 2 25.89 -44.37 19.34
C PRO A 2 25.28 -43.78 18.07
N SER A 3 24.17 -44.37 17.63
CA SER A 3 23.39 -43.96 16.46
C SER A 3 22.53 -42.75 16.82
N THR A 4 22.75 -41.61 16.17
CA THR A 4 21.92 -40.42 16.32
C THR A 4 20.59 -40.64 15.60
N ILE A 5 19.50 -40.74 16.36
CA ILE A 5 18.14 -40.82 15.83
C ILE A 5 17.80 -39.44 15.26
N THR A 6 17.65 -39.35 13.94
CA THR A 6 17.17 -38.14 13.27
C THR A 6 15.72 -37.92 13.67
N SER A 7 15.45 -36.81 14.35
CA SER A 7 14.11 -36.37 14.72
C SER A 7 13.24 -36.25 13.47
N ASP A 8 12.09 -36.91 13.51
CA ASP A 8 11.04 -36.92 12.49
C ASP A 8 10.45 -35.49 12.39
N GLN A 9 11.05 -34.64 11.53
CA GLN A 9 10.54 -33.29 11.30
C GLN A 9 9.24 -33.37 10.52
N LYS A 10 8.13 -33.35 11.26
CA LYS A 10 6.77 -33.23 10.72
C LYS A 10 6.67 -31.95 9.88
N THR A 11 6.49 -32.11 8.58
CA THR A 11 6.31 -31.00 7.64
C THR A 11 4.96 -30.33 7.96
N ILE A 12 4.99 -29.11 8.50
CA ILE A 12 3.78 -28.31 8.71
C ILE A 12 3.47 -27.62 7.38
N PRO A 13 2.32 -27.90 6.74
CA PRO A 13 1.96 -27.18 5.52
C PRO A 13 1.78 -25.69 5.85
N PRO A 14 2.25 -24.78 4.99
CA PRO A 14 2.03 -23.36 5.20
C PRO A 14 0.53 -23.07 5.12
N HIS A 15 -0.05 -22.63 6.23
CA HIS A 15 -1.41 -22.09 6.28
C HIS A 15 -1.35 -20.63 5.85
N HIS A 16 -1.37 -20.39 4.53
CA HIS A 16 -1.47 -19.05 3.99
C HIS A 16 -2.95 -18.65 3.98
N GLU A 17 -3.30 -17.65 4.78
CA GLU A 17 -4.56 -16.93 4.65
C GLU A 17 -4.27 -15.59 3.97
N ASP A 18 -5.16 -15.17 3.08
CA ASP A 18 -5.09 -13.84 2.50
C ASP A 18 -5.20 -12.80 3.62
N PHE A 19 -4.41 -11.73 3.53
CA PHE A 19 -4.55 -10.59 4.42
C PHE A 19 -5.93 -9.95 4.21
N ARG A 20 -6.73 -9.90 5.27
CA ARG A 20 -8.09 -9.34 5.29
C ARG A 20 -8.23 -8.39 6.46
N TRP A 21 -8.95 -7.30 6.26
CA TRP A 21 -9.29 -6.29 7.27
C TRP A 21 -10.74 -6.41 7.75
N ILE A 22 -11.63 -6.93 6.91
CA ILE A 22 -13.04 -7.14 7.22
C ILE A 22 -13.23 -8.59 7.68
N HIS A 23 -13.73 -8.77 8.90
CA HIS A 23 -13.95 -10.07 9.50
C HIS A 23 -15.45 -10.32 9.77
N GLY A 24 -15.82 -11.60 9.85
CA GLY A 24 -17.20 -12.00 10.13
C GLY A 24 -18.15 -11.74 8.96
N PRO A 25 -19.46 -11.53 9.22
CA PRO A 25 -20.48 -11.39 8.19
C PRO A 25 -20.22 -10.28 7.16
N GLY A 26 -19.49 -9.23 7.56
CA GLY A 26 -19.12 -8.13 6.66
C GLY A 26 -18.26 -8.56 5.47
N ARG A 27 -17.64 -9.75 5.52
CA ARG A 27 -16.86 -10.30 4.40
C ARG A 27 -17.72 -10.64 3.19
N GLU A 28 -18.99 -10.97 3.41
CA GLU A 28 -19.92 -11.36 2.33
C GLU A 28 -20.59 -10.15 1.68
N GLU A 29 -20.30 -8.95 2.16
CA GLU A 29 -20.83 -7.71 1.57
C GLU A 29 -20.29 -7.49 0.16
N LYS A 30 -21.16 -7.01 -0.73
CA LYS A 30 -20.89 -6.86 -2.18
C LYS A 30 -19.63 -6.03 -2.50
N PHE A 31 -19.20 -5.16 -1.60
CA PHE A 31 -18.06 -4.27 -1.77
C PHE A 31 -16.92 -4.51 -0.78
N ALA A 32 -16.94 -5.62 -0.04
CA ALA A 32 -15.92 -5.91 0.97
C ALA A 32 -14.50 -5.89 0.37
N ASP A 33 -14.28 -6.61 -0.72
CA ASP A 33 -12.99 -6.67 -1.42
C ASP A 33 -12.53 -5.29 -1.92
N PHE A 34 -13.45 -4.50 -2.48
CA PHE A 34 -13.16 -3.15 -2.96
C PHE A 34 -12.78 -2.20 -1.83
N ILE A 35 -13.43 -2.29 -0.67
CA ILE A 35 -13.13 -1.47 0.51
C ILE A 35 -11.75 -1.83 1.06
N GLU A 36 -11.44 -3.12 1.19
CA GLU A 36 -10.12 -3.57 1.64
C GLU A 36 -9.01 -3.10 0.70
N LEU A 37 -9.19 -3.27 -0.61
CA LEU A 37 -8.25 -2.80 -1.62
C LEU A 37 -8.07 -1.28 -1.55
N THR A 38 -9.17 -0.53 -1.48
CA THR A 38 -9.15 0.94 -1.41
C THR A 38 -8.40 1.41 -0.17
N ARG A 39 -8.61 0.77 0.98
CA ARG A 39 -7.90 1.07 2.21
C ARG A 39 -6.39 0.90 2.04
N ASP A 40 -5.96 -0.25 1.53
CA ASP A 40 -4.52 -0.58 1.44
C ASP A 40 -3.80 0.30 0.42
N VAL A 41 -4.43 0.53 -0.73
CA VAL A 41 -3.89 1.43 -1.76
C VAL A 41 -3.84 2.87 -1.24
N SER A 42 -4.88 3.34 -0.55
CA SER A 42 -4.90 4.69 0.03
C SER A 42 -3.84 4.88 1.12
N ALA A 43 -3.60 3.86 1.94
CA ALA A 43 -2.51 3.87 2.92
C ALA A 43 -1.15 3.98 2.21
N GLY A 44 -0.92 3.20 1.15
CA GLY A 44 0.30 3.25 0.35
C GLY A 44 0.53 4.62 -0.31
N ILE A 45 -0.51 5.20 -0.93
CA ILE A 45 -0.47 6.55 -1.51
C ILE A 45 -0.10 7.58 -0.43
N THR A 46 -0.76 7.51 0.73
CA THR A 46 -0.51 8.44 1.85
C THR A 46 0.94 8.35 2.32
N SER A 47 1.47 7.15 2.49
CA SER A 47 2.88 6.94 2.84
C SER A 47 3.83 7.53 1.79
N CYS A 48 3.56 7.34 0.50
CA CYS A 48 4.35 7.94 -0.57
C CYS A 48 4.35 9.47 -0.47
N MET A 49 3.18 10.08 -0.24
CA MET A 49 3.06 11.54 -0.09
C MET A 49 3.81 12.06 1.14
N HIS A 50 3.77 11.36 2.27
CA HIS A 50 4.57 11.74 3.44
C HIS A 50 6.07 11.69 3.19
N ILE A 51 6.56 10.67 2.46
CA ILE A 51 7.98 10.57 2.12
C ILE A 51 8.41 11.72 1.21
N ILE A 52 7.60 12.03 0.19
CA ILE A 52 7.85 13.15 -0.73
C ILE A 52 7.84 14.47 0.05
N TYR A 53 6.84 14.68 0.90
CA TYR A 53 6.74 15.89 1.72
C TYR A 53 7.93 16.07 2.65
N ALA A 54 8.35 15.01 3.36
CA ALA A 54 9.50 15.07 4.26
C ALA A 54 10.80 15.42 3.52
N ARG A 55 10.96 14.91 2.29
CA ARG A 55 12.07 15.25 1.41
C ARG A 55 12.03 16.73 1.02
N ASP A 56 10.88 17.23 0.58
CA ASP A 56 10.74 18.61 0.13
C ASP A 56 10.96 19.58 1.29
N LEU A 57 10.42 19.28 2.47
CA LEU A 57 10.66 20.03 3.70
C LEU A 57 12.15 20.08 4.07
N ALA A 58 12.87 18.96 4.00
CA ALA A 58 14.31 18.94 4.27
C ALA A 58 15.09 19.82 3.27
N ASN A 59 14.72 19.81 1.99
CA ASN A 59 15.36 20.67 1.00
C ASN A 59 15.05 22.15 1.23
N GLU A 60 13.83 22.49 1.61
CA GLU A 60 13.44 23.87 1.95
C GLU A 60 14.22 24.36 3.17
N MET A 61 14.30 23.56 4.23
CA MET A 61 15.08 23.91 5.42
C MET A 61 16.57 24.09 5.12
N ASN A 62 17.14 23.30 4.20
CA ASN A 62 18.54 23.43 3.82
C ASN A 62 18.84 24.72 3.04
N GLN A 63 17.84 25.38 2.42
CA GLN A 63 18.07 26.65 1.74
C GLN A 63 18.44 27.78 2.71
N ASP A 64 18.02 27.66 3.97
CA ASP A 64 18.27 28.65 5.02
C ASP A 64 19.46 28.28 5.94
N ASN A 65 20.03 27.09 5.77
CA ASN A 65 21.11 26.58 6.62
C ASN A 65 22.50 26.80 6.01
N ASP A 66 23.51 26.94 6.87
CA ASP A 66 24.90 26.82 6.44
C ASP A 66 25.18 25.40 5.92
N PRO A 67 26.13 25.21 4.98
CA PRO A 67 26.44 23.89 4.41
C PRO A 67 26.78 22.81 5.45
N GLU A 68 27.29 23.20 6.62
CA GLU A 68 27.63 22.28 7.72
C GLU A 68 26.41 21.83 8.55
N GLN A 69 25.25 22.47 8.35
CA GLN A 69 24.00 22.25 9.06
C GLN A 69 22.90 21.62 8.17
N GLU A 70 23.22 21.32 6.91
CA GLU A 70 22.28 20.68 5.98
C GLU A 70 21.93 19.26 6.43
N VAL A 71 20.63 18.92 6.34
CA VAL A 71 20.13 17.58 6.59
C VAL A 71 19.90 16.87 5.26
N ALA A 72 20.47 15.68 5.09
CA ALA A 72 20.24 14.90 3.88
C ALA A 72 18.74 14.54 3.76
N PRO A 73 18.09 14.82 2.61
CA PRO A 73 16.70 14.46 2.40
C PRO A 73 16.51 12.95 2.42
N SER A 74 15.32 12.51 2.83
CA SER A 74 14.97 11.08 2.99
C SER A 74 15.11 10.25 1.70
N ILE A 75 14.93 10.87 0.52
CA ILE A 75 15.03 10.24 -0.79
C ILE A 75 15.60 11.17 -1.86
N GLY A 76 16.11 10.61 -2.95
CA GLY A 76 16.58 11.35 -4.11
C GLY A 76 15.44 11.99 -4.93
N LYS A 77 15.78 12.94 -5.82
CA LYS A 77 14.81 13.57 -6.73
C LYS A 77 14.13 12.55 -7.65
N SER A 78 14.88 11.58 -8.18
CA SER A 78 14.37 10.54 -9.06
C SER A 78 13.38 9.62 -8.34
N ASP A 79 13.69 9.22 -7.10
CA ASP A 79 12.82 8.37 -6.29
C ASP A 79 11.52 9.10 -5.94
N SER A 80 11.60 10.40 -5.61
CA SER A 80 10.42 11.23 -5.37
C SER A 80 9.49 11.26 -6.59
N ALA A 81 10.04 11.47 -7.78
CA ALA A 81 9.27 11.43 -9.03
C ALA A 81 8.64 10.04 -9.28
N ASN A 82 9.35 8.96 -8.95
CA ASN A 82 8.83 7.60 -9.08
C ASN A 82 7.71 7.31 -8.08
N LEU A 83 7.85 7.70 -6.81
CA LEU A 83 6.80 7.56 -5.80
C LEU A 83 5.56 8.38 -6.15
N PHE A 84 5.74 9.57 -6.71
CA PHE A 84 4.63 10.40 -7.17
C PHE A 84 3.88 9.73 -8.33
N ARG A 85 4.62 9.21 -9.33
CA ARG A 85 4.02 8.47 -10.46
C ARG A 85 3.31 7.21 -10.00
N LEU A 86 3.91 6.45 -9.08
CA LEU A 86 3.29 5.27 -8.49
C LEU A 86 1.97 5.64 -7.79
N SER A 87 1.98 6.70 -7.01
CA SER A 87 0.79 7.18 -6.30
C SER A 87 -0.32 7.61 -7.26
N LEU A 88 0.04 8.30 -8.34
CA LEU A 88 -0.91 8.72 -9.38
C LEU A 88 -1.50 7.53 -10.13
N ALA A 89 -0.67 6.54 -10.47
CA ALA A 89 -1.12 5.31 -11.12
C ALA A 89 -2.07 4.52 -10.21
N ALA A 90 -1.73 4.39 -8.92
CA ALA A 90 -2.56 3.74 -7.91
C ALA A 90 -3.91 4.44 -7.71
N ALA A 91 -3.92 5.78 -7.63
CA ALA A 91 -5.15 6.55 -7.52
C ALA A 91 -6.03 6.41 -8.78
N THR A 92 -5.41 6.38 -9.96
CA THR A 92 -6.10 6.16 -11.24
C THR A 92 -6.74 4.78 -11.28
N MET A 93 -6.00 3.74 -10.89
CA MET A 93 -6.52 2.38 -10.78
C MET A 93 -7.75 2.31 -9.86
N LEU A 94 -7.71 2.93 -8.67
CA LEU A 94 -8.86 2.96 -7.76
C LEU A 94 -10.06 3.70 -8.38
N ARG A 95 -9.83 4.80 -9.09
CA ARG A 95 -10.90 5.52 -9.78
C ARG A 95 -11.56 4.63 -10.83
N ASP A 96 -10.77 3.98 -11.67
CA ASP A 96 -11.28 3.15 -12.77
C ASP A 96 -12.08 1.95 -12.22
N VAL A 97 -11.61 1.31 -11.15
CA VAL A 97 -12.36 0.24 -10.46
C VAL A 97 -13.66 0.77 -9.84
N SER A 98 -13.62 1.97 -9.24
CA SER A 98 -14.82 2.61 -8.69
C SER A 98 -15.85 2.91 -9.79
N GLU A 99 -15.41 3.42 -10.94
CA GLU A 99 -16.27 3.68 -12.11
C GLU A 99 -16.94 2.41 -12.63
N GLU A 100 -16.22 1.27 -12.65
CA GLU A 100 -16.80 -0.03 -13.00
C GLU A 100 -17.90 -0.45 -12.00
N HIS A 101 -17.65 -0.31 -10.69
CA HIS A 101 -18.65 -0.61 -9.67
C HIS A 101 -19.87 0.31 -9.76
N ILE A 102 -19.69 1.60 -10.03
CA ILE A 102 -20.79 2.56 -10.24
C ILE A 102 -21.62 2.16 -11.46
N ALA A 103 -20.97 1.85 -12.59
CA ALA A 103 -21.65 1.41 -13.80
C ALA A 103 -22.45 0.12 -13.57
N CYS A 104 -21.90 -0.82 -12.79
CA CYS A 104 -22.57 -2.04 -12.39
C CYS A 104 -23.83 -1.73 -11.56
N LEU A 105 -23.74 -0.87 -10.54
CA LEU A 105 -24.88 -0.47 -9.71
C LEU A 105 -25.99 0.21 -10.52
N ASN A 106 -25.64 1.14 -11.40
CA ASN A 106 -26.63 1.84 -12.22
C ASN A 106 -27.41 0.90 -13.14
N LYS A 107 -26.75 -0.12 -13.72
CA LYS A 107 -27.43 -1.15 -14.53
C LYS A 107 -28.49 -1.93 -13.74
N TYR A 108 -28.27 -2.17 -12.45
CA TYR A 108 -29.23 -2.88 -11.60
C TYR A 108 -30.41 -2.01 -11.12
N TRP A 109 -30.33 -0.68 -11.27
CA TRP A 109 -31.41 0.23 -10.88
C TRP A 109 -32.26 0.73 -12.03
N ASP A 110 -31.82 0.51 -13.28
CA ASP A 110 -32.58 0.79 -14.50
C ASP A 110 -33.43 -0.41 -14.99
N GLU A 111 -33.50 -1.51 -14.21
CA GLU A 111 -34.40 -2.67 -14.38
C GLU A 111 -35.55 -2.64 -13.36
#